data_AF-A0A6P0MCC9-F1
#
_entry.id   AF-A0A6P0MCC9-F1
#
_cell.length_a   1.000
_cell.length_b   1.000
_cell.length_c   1.000
_cell.angle_alpha   90.00
_cell.angle_beta   90.00
_cell.angle_gamma   90.00
#
_symmetry.space_group_name_H-M   'P 1'
#
loop_
_entity.id
_entity.type
_entity.pdbx_description
1 polymer ?
#
loop_
_entity_poly.entity_id
_entity_poly.type
_entity_poly.pdbx_seq_one_letter_code
_entity_poly.pdbx_strand_id
1 'polypeptide(L)'
;MPNNWYKIWNRRQVHGIEQPTLLSLLVANGYDTQFSGVQESAWMAYVQHIADKLNITPKDSLLEVGCGAGTFLYPFYQQGNPVAGIDYSANLVKIALAAMPQA
;
A
#
# COMPACT_ATOMS: atom_id res chain seq x y z
N MET A 1 -11.19 25.58 6.05
CA MET A 1 -11.88 24.40 6.61
C MET A 1 -10.85 23.56 7.35
N PRO A 2 -11.14 23.03 8.55
CA PRO A 2 -10.20 22.14 9.23
C PRO A 2 -10.05 20.83 8.45
N ASN A 3 -8.81 20.38 8.28
CA ASN A 3 -8.44 19.11 7.67
C ASN A 3 -9.04 17.94 8.50
N ASN A 4 -9.87 17.12 7.87
CA ASN A 4 -10.47 15.92 8.47
C ASN A 4 -9.80 14.60 8.01
N TRP A 5 -8.69 14.66 7.27
CA TRP A 5 -7.99 13.50 6.72
C TRP A 5 -7.59 12.50 7.80
N TYR A 6 -7.10 12.96 8.95
CA TYR A 6 -6.79 12.08 10.07
C TYR A 6 -7.99 11.20 10.47
N LYS A 7 -9.17 11.81 10.61
CA LYS A 7 -10.41 11.11 10.96
C LYS A 7 -10.88 10.18 9.84
N ILE A 8 -10.75 10.59 8.58
CA ILE A 8 -11.16 9.80 7.42
C ILE A 8 -10.33 8.51 7.34
N TRP A 9 -8.99 8.63 7.38
CA TRP A 9 -8.09 7.49 7.23
C TRP A 9 -8.09 6.55 8.42
N ASN A 10 -8.34 7.04 9.64
CA ASN A 10 -8.45 6.20 10.83
C ASN A 10 -9.81 5.48 10.95
N ARG A 11 -10.83 5.90 10.19
CA ARG A 11 -12.12 5.19 10.14
C ARG A 11 -12.13 3.98 9.22
N ARG A 12 -11.16 3.86 8.31
CA ARG A 12 -11.07 2.68 7.45
C ARG A 12 -10.77 1.45 8.30
N GLN A 13 -11.67 0.47 8.19
CA GLN A 13 -11.52 -0.86 8.73
C GLN A 13 -11.73 -1.82 7.57
N VAL A 14 -10.81 -2.76 7.40
CA VAL A 14 -11.01 -3.90 6.52
C VAL A 14 -10.95 -5.13 7.40
N HIS A 15 -12.07 -5.83 7.49
CA HIS A 15 -12.18 -7.09 8.22
C HIS A 15 -11.90 -8.25 7.27
N GLY A 16 -11.28 -9.33 7.77
CA GLY A 16 -11.22 -10.61 7.06
C GLY A 16 -10.12 -10.72 5.99
N ILE A 17 -9.00 -9.99 6.10
CA ILE A 17 -7.83 -10.27 5.27
C ILE A 17 -7.07 -11.45 5.88
N GLU A 18 -7.58 -12.67 5.64
CA GLU A 18 -6.89 -13.91 6.07
C GLU A 18 -5.68 -14.22 5.18
N GLN A 19 -5.72 -13.77 3.92
CA GLN A 19 -4.67 -13.92 2.90
C GLN A 19 -4.55 -12.60 2.10
N PRO A 20 -3.63 -11.70 2.47
CA PRO A 20 -3.49 -10.42 1.79
C PRO A 20 -3.06 -10.58 0.33
N THR A 21 -3.87 -10.07 -0.59
CA THR A 21 -3.56 -9.91 -2.02
C THR A 21 -3.41 -8.43 -2.36
N LEU A 22 -2.75 -8.10 -3.48
CA LEU A 22 -2.64 -6.72 -3.93
C LEU A 22 -4.02 -6.05 -4.06
N LEU A 23 -5.01 -6.75 -4.62
CA LEU A 23 -6.40 -6.27 -4.69
C LEU A 23 -6.98 -5.95 -3.30
N SER A 24 -6.77 -6.82 -2.30
CA SER A 24 -7.28 -6.56 -0.95
C SER A 24 -6.65 -5.32 -0.31
N LEU A 25 -5.38 -5.05 -0.61
CA LEU A 25 -4.68 -3.85 -0.14
C LEU A 25 -5.17 -2.60 -0.87
N LEU A 26 -5.45 -2.70 -2.18
CA LEU A 26 -6.04 -1.61 -2.97
C LEU A 26 -7.40 -1.20 -2.41
N VAL A 27 -8.25 -2.19 -2.09
CA VAL A 27 -9.53 -1.98 -1.40
C VAL A 27 -9.32 -1.29 -0.05
N ALA A 28 -8.35 -1.76 0.75
CA ALA A 28 -8.04 -1.13 2.04
C ALA A 28 -7.61 0.34 1.90
N ASN A 29 -6.83 0.67 0.87
CA ASN A 29 -6.41 2.03 0.56
C ASN A 29 -7.47 2.88 -0.15
N GLY A 30 -8.62 2.29 -0.48
CA GLY A 30 -9.73 3.01 -1.07
C GLY A 30 -9.69 3.17 -2.57
N TYR A 31 -8.99 2.28 -3.26
CA TYR A 31 -8.96 2.19 -4.71
C TYR A 31 -10.07 1.27 -5.27
N ASP A 32 -11.17 1.14 -4.54
CA ASP A 32 -12.33 0.31 -4.84
C ASP A 32 -13.62 1.13 -5.10
N THR A 33 -13.56 2.46 -4.95
CA THR A 33 -14.76 3.30 -5.09
C THR A 33 -15.02 3.71 -6.54
N GLN A 34 -16.24 4.13 -6.86
CA GLN A 34 -16.60 4.63 -8.20
C GLN A 34 -15.68 5.75 -8.71
N PHE A 35 -15.12 6.56 -7.82
CA PHE A 35 -14.29 7.71 -8.16
C PHE A 35 -12.78 7.47 -8.06
N SER A 36 -12.37 6.31 -7.51
CA SER A 36 -10.97 5.98 -7.25
C SER A 36 -10.61 4.54 -7.62
N GLY A 37 -11.51 3.84 -8.32
CA GLY A 37 -11.33 2.46 -8.73
C GLY A 37 -10.09 2.28 -9.59
N VAL A 38 -9.17 1.43 -9.16
CA VAL A 38 -7.98 1.09 -9.95
C VAL A 38 -7.95 -0.42 -10.19
N GLN A 39 -7.80 -0.80 -11.46
CA GLN A 39 -7.56 -2.19 -11.81
C GLN A 39 -6.15 -2.61 -11.38
N GLU A 40 -6.01 -3.81 -10.86
CA GLU A 40 -4.72 -4.34 -10.38
C GLU A 40 -3.62 -4.26 -11.45
N SER A 41 -3.95 -4.57 -12.71
CA SER A 41 -3.01 -4.46 -13.84
C SER A 41 -2.53 -3.03 -14.09
N ALA A 42 -3.41 -2.04 -13.96
CA ALA A 42 -3.06 -0.64 -14.09
C ALA A 42 -2.18 -0.17 -12.92
N TRP A 43 -2.45 -0.67 -11.70
CA TRP A 43 -1.59 -0.41 -10.55
C TRP A 43 -0.20 -1.01 -10.73
N MET A 44 -0.09 -2.26 -11.20
CA MET A 44 1.19 -2.91 -11.49
C MET A 44 1.97 -2.19 -12.60
N ALA A 45 1.28 -1.72 -13.64
CA ALA A 45 1.91 -0.89 -14.68
C ALA A 45 2.45 0.43 -14.11
N TYR A 46 1.71 1.06 -13.19
CA TYR A 46 2.19 2.25 -12.47
C TYR A 46 3.41 1.93 -11.59
N VAL A 47 3.37 0.86 -10.80
CA VAL A 47 4.50 0.43 -9.95
C VAL A 47 5.75 0.19 -10.80
N GLN A 48 5.61 -0.53 -11.92
CA GLN A 48 6.73 -0.78 -12.84
C GLN A 48 7.25 0.53 -13.45
N HIS A 49 6.36 1.42 -13.88
CA HIS A 49 6.76 2.72 -14.43
C HIS A 49 7.60 3.53 -13.44
N ILE A 50 7.21 3.55 -12.16
CA ILE A 50 7.97 4.23 -11.11
C ILE A 50 9.29 3.51 -10.82
N ALA A 51 9.29 2.17 -10.77
CA ALA A 51 10.50 1.38 -10.61
C ALA A 51 11.55 1.70 -11.69
N ASP A 52 11.13 1.76 -12.96
CA ASP A 52 11.99 2.09 -14.09
C ASP A 52 12.52 3.52 -13.99
N LYS A 53 11.65 4.48 -13.64
CA LYS A 53 12.04 5.90 -13.52
C LYS A 53 13.05 6.15 -12.41
N LEU A 54 12.97 5.39 -11.32
CA LEU A 54 13.85 5.49 -10.18
C LEU A 54 15.04 4.52 -10.27
N ASN A 55 15.07 3.66 -11.29
CA ASN A 55 16.02 2.55 -11.43
C ASN A 55 16.07 1.65 -10.19
N ILE A 56 14.90 1.33 -9.61
CA ILE A 56 14.81 0.43 -8.46
C ILE A 56 15.27 -0.97 -8.88
N THR A 57 16.16 -1.54 -8.08
CA THR A 57 16.70 -2.89 -8.23
C THR A 57 16.37 -3.74 -7.01
N PRO A 58 16.48 -5.09 -7.09
CA PRO A 58 16.26 -5.97 -5.94
C PRO A 58 17.22 -5.74 -4.74
N LYS A 59 18.29 -4.95 -4.92
CA LYS A 59 19.24 -4.61 -3.85
C LYS A 59 18.85 -3.36 -3.06
N ASP A 60 17.90 -2.59 -3.58
CA ASP A 60 17.48 -1.34 -2.97
C ASP A 60 16.52 -1.59 -1.82
N SER A 61 16.63 -0.75 -0.78
CA SER A 61 15.68 -0.69 0.32
C SER A 61 14.72 0.47 0.10
N LEU A 62 13.41 0.23 0.25
CA LEU A 62 12.37 1.21 -0.06
C LEU A 62 11.70 1.71 1.23
N LEU A 63 11.51 3.02 1.34
CA LEU A 63 10.70 3.66 2.38
C LEU A 63 9.55 4.44 1.73
N GLU A 64 8.31 4.14 2.10
CA GLU A 64 7.15 4.92 1.69
C GLU A 64 6.58 5.73 2.88
N VAL A 65 6.50 7.06 2.71
CA VAL A 65 5.86 7.96 3.67
C VAL A 65 4.43 8.21 3.23
N GLY A 66 3.47 7.86 4.09
CA GLY A 66 2.06 7.76 3.74
C GLY A 66 1.74 6.44 3.04
N CYS A 67 2.27 5.31 3.54
CA CYS A 67 2.16 4.02 2.86
C CYS A 67 0.75 3.41 2.87
N GLY A 68 -0.16 3.90 3.71
CA GLY A 68 -1.46 3.29 3.95
C GLY A 68 -1.32 1.79 4.28
N ALA A 69 -2.04 0.96 3.54
CA ALA A 69 -2.00 -0.50 3.63
C ALA A 69 -0.80 -1.14 2.87
N GLY A 70 0.11 -0.33 2.34
CA GLY A 70 1.34 -0.77 1.68
C GLY A 70 1.17 -1.23 0.22
N THR A 71 0.15 -0.75 -0.50
CA THR A 71 -0.14 -1.18 -1.89
C THR A 71 1.00 -0.94 -2.87
N PHE A 72 1.79 0.12 -2.68
CA PHE A 72 2.94 0.41 -3.53
C PHE A 72 4.15 -0.45 -3.16
N LEU A 73 4.40 -0.67 -1.86
CA LEU A 73 5.50 -1.49 -1.37
C LEU A 73 5.30 -3.00 -1.60
N TYR A 74 4.05 -3.47 -1.60
CA TYR A 74 3.72 -4.89 -1.63
C TYR A 74 4.37 -5.67 -2.79
N PRO A 75 4.34 -5.19 -4.06
CA PRO A 75 5.04 -5.87 -5.15
C PRO A 75 6.56 -5.99 -4.93
N PHE A 76 7.21 -4.97 -4.36
CA PHE A 76 8.65 -5.00 -4.08
C PHE A 76 8.98 -5.94 -2.92
N TYR A 77 8.15 -5.97 -1.89
CA TYR A 77 8.27 -6.96 -0.81
C TYR A 77 8.18 -8.39 -1.35
N GLN A 78 7.22 -8.67 -2.25
CA GLN A 78 7.10 -9.98 -2.90
C GLN A 78 8.31 -10.33 -3.78
N GLN A 79 9.02 -9.33 -4.30
CA GLN A 79 10.27 -9.51 -5.06
C GLN A 79 11.51 -9.69 -4.16
N GLY A 80 11.36 -9.53 -2.85
CA GLY A 80 12.43 -9.72 -1.86
C GLY A 80 13.20 -8.43 -1.51
N ASN A 81 12.75 -7.26 -1.97
CA ASN A 81 13.31 -6.00 -1.51
C ASN A 81 13.03 -5.79 -0.01
N PRO A 82 13.99 -5.24 0.76
CA PRO A 82 13.69 -4.64 2.05
C PRO A 82 12.75 -3.44 1.85
N VAL A 83 11.63 -3.42 2.57
CA VAL A 83 10.67 -2.32 2.53
C VAL A 83 10.40 -1.83 3.95
N ALA A 84 10.05 -0.56 4.09
CA ALA A 84 9.56 0.04 5.31
C ALA A 84 8.47 1.05 4.97
N GLY A 85 7.49 1.24 5.85
CA GLY A 85 6.38 2.15 5.63
C GLY A 85 6.00 2.93 6.88
N ILE A 86 5.61 4.19 6.71
CA ILE A 86 5.07 5.02 7.78
C ILE A 86 3.75 5.59 7.32
N ASP A 87 2.70 5.45 8.13
CA ASP A 87 1.41 6.08 7.89
C ASP A 87 0.80 6.57 9.20
N TYR A 88 -0.04 7.59 9.13
CA TYR A 88 -0.78 8.08 10.30
C TYR A 88 -1.86 7.06 10.72
N SER A 89 -2.49 6.37 9.78
CA SER A 89 -3.54 5.40 10.09
C SER A 89 -2.97 4.11 10.68
N ALA A 90 -3.03 3.98 12.00
CA ALA A 90 -2.61 2.77 12.70
C ALA A 90 -3.34 1.51 12.21
N ASN A 91 -4.58 1.64 11.73
CA ASN A 91 -5.33 0.53 11.15
C ASN A 91 -4.75 0.09 9.80
N LEU A 92 -4.38 1.03 8.94
CA LEU A 92 -3.77 0.70 7.66
C LEU A 92 -2.35 0.11 7.86
N VAL A 93 -1.57 0.65 8.80
CA VAL A 93 -0.25 0.07 9.16
C VAL A 93 -0.40 -1.37 9.65
N LYS A 94 -1.41 -1.69 10.45
CA LYS A 94 -1.68 -3.08 10.87
C LYS A 94 -1.98 -3.99 9.68
N ILE A 95 -2.71 -3.51 8.69
CA ILE A 95 -2.98 -4.27 7.45
C ILE A 95 -1.69 -4.46 6.65
N ALA A 96 -0.87 -3.41 6.51
CA ALA A 96 0.42 -3.49 5.83
C ALA A 96 1.34 -4.53 6.49
N LEU A 97 1.43 -4.54 7.83
CA LEU A 97 2.22 -5.52 8.59
C LEU A 97 1.68 -6.94 8.48
N ALA A 98 0.35 -7.11 8.43
CA ALA A 98 -0.23 -8.42 8.19
C ALA A 98 0.11 -8.93 6.77
N ALA A 99 0.21 -8.04 5.78
CA ALA A 99 0.58 -8.37 4.42
C ALA A 99 2.08 -8.55 4.19
N MET A 100 2.89 -7.82 4.95
CA MET A 100 4.35 -7.81 4.84
C MET A 100 4.97 -7.96 6.24
N PRO A 101 4.93 -9.15 6.87
CA PRO A 101 5.33 -9.33 8.27
C PRO A 101 6.81 -9.05 8.57
N GLN A 102 7.64 -8.91 7.54
CA GLN A 102 9.09 -8.64 7.65
C GLN A 102 9.48 -7.24 7.14
N ALA A 103 8.48 -6.37 6.92
CA ALA A 103 8.67 -4.94 6.59
C ALA A 103 9.07 -4.11 7.83
#